data_AF-A0A382TXX9-F1
#
_entry.id   AF-A0A382TXX9-F1
#
_cell.length_a   1.000
_cell.length_b   1.000
_cell.length_c   1.000
_cell.angle_alpha   90.00
_cell.angle_beta   90.00
_cell.angle_gamma   90.00
#
_symmetry.space_group_name_H-M   'P 1'
#
loop_
_entity.id
_entity.type
_entity.pdbx_description
1 polymer ?
#
loop_
_entity_poly.entity_id
_entity_poly.type
_entity_poly.pdbx_seq_one_letter_code
_entity_poly.pdbx_strand_id
1 'polypeptide(L)'
;SPTGGKFKLIKKLDQGDDVKPVWPFVAQNPSNTFYPIGAGQTLVDTDSDGLTDSDEVDIYKTDPNLADTDSDGLNDGEEVNKYKTDPNDPDTDNDGLSDGIEVFVLNLDPLKIDTDADGVNDGDEDFDSDGLTNLEEVVTYNTNPVLADTDLDGLSDGIEVVILDLDPLKIDSDNDGINDGDEDSDSDGLTNADEVNIYGTNPLLADSDNDGFNDGVEVAAGTDPKSNTSNPTADTDSDGLTDVEETVEHKTNPNVADTDEDGLNDGDEVNKHKTDPLVADTDEDGLSDGDEVNIYET
;
A
#
# COMPACT_ATOMS: atom_id res chain seq x y z
N SER A 1 12.19 -27.85 -22.67
CA SER A 1 12.00 -26.93 -21.53
C SER A 1 11.30 -25.70 -22.07
N PRO A 2 10.03 -25.47 -21.74
CA PRO A 2 9.33 -24.32 -22.28
C PRO A 2 9.89 -23.05 -21.64
N THR A 3 10.00 -22.06 -22.51
CA THR A 3 10.61 -20.74 -22.35
C THR A 3 9.66 -19.80 -21.62
N GLY A 4 10.17 -19.08 -20.62
CA GLY A 4 9.45 -18.03 -19.92
C GLY A 4 8.95 -16.94 -20.86
N GLY A 5 7.64 -16.68 -20.79
CA GLY A 5 7.02 -15.51 -21.39
C GLY A 5 7.39 -14.27 -20.59
N LYS A 6 8.07 -13.33 -21.25
CA LYS A 6 8.33 -12.00 -20.71
C LYS A 6 7.09 -11.16 -20.96
N PHE A 7 6.40 -10.74 -19.90
CA PHE A 7 5.42 -9.66 -19.99
C PHE A 7 6.15 -8.38 -20.42
N LYS A 8 5.60 -7.74 -21.45
CA LYS A 8 6.16 -6.53 -22.03
C LYS A 8 5.36 -5.36 -21.48
N LEU A 9 5.93 -4.64 -20.51
CA LEU A 9 5.43 -3.34 -20.08
C LEU A 9 5.28 -2.44 -21.32
N ILE A 10 4.05 -2.00 -21.58
CA ILE A 10 3.77 -0.94 -22.55
C ILE A 10 3.79 0.37 -21.77
N LYS A 11 4.54 1.35 -22.29
CA LYS A 11 4.90 2.59 -21.62
C LYS A 11 3.91 3.71 -21.97
N LYS A 12 3.49 4.44 -20.93
CA LYS A 12 2.93 5.81 -20.85
C LYS A 12 1.73 6.16 -21.74
N LEU A 13 0.59 6.40 -21.11
CA LEU A 13 -0.35 7.43 -21.50
C LEU A 13 -0.28 8.55 -20.45
N ASP A 14 -0.11 9.78 -20.93
CA ASP A 14 -0.09 11.00 -20.14
C ASP A 14 -1.44 11.69 -20.35
N GLN A 15 -2.05 12.14 -19.25
CA GLN A 15 -3.10 13.15 -19.11
C GLN A 15 -4.55 12.81 -19.56
N GLY A 16 -5.41 12.65 -18.55
CA GLY A 16 -6.58 13.53 -18.43
C GLY A 16 -7.95 13.00 -18.86
N ASP A 17 -8.21 11.71 -18.71
CA ASP A 17 -9.57 11.18 -18.78
C ASP A 17 -9.76 10.23 -17.60
N ASP A 18 -10.85 10.39 -16.84
CA ASP A 18 -11.33 9.49 -15.78
C ASP A 18 -11.44 8.06 -16.34
N VAL A 19 -10.36 7.30 -16.24
CA VAL A 19 -10.37 5.87 -16.53
C VAL A 19 -10.89 5.20 -15.27
N LYS A 20 -12.22 5.06 -15.17
CA LYS A 20 -12.78 4.03 -14.30
C LYS A 20 -12.00 2.74 -14.60
N PRO A 21 -11.49 2.00 -13.61
CA PRO A 21 -10.96 0.66 -13.86
C PRO A 21 -12.10 -0.14 -14.47
N VAL A 22 -12.09 -0.25 -15.79
CA VAL A 22 -12.86 -1.24 -16.50
C VAL A 22 -12.02 -2.48 -16.33
N TRP A 23 -12.44 -3.37 -15.42
CA TRP A 23 -11.92 -4.73 -15.35
C TRP A 23 -11.73 -5.23 -16.78
N PRO A 24 -10.54 -5.69 -17.18
CA PRO A 24 -10.23 -5.93 -18.57
C PRO A 24 -10.88 -7.25 -19.03
N PHE A 25 -12.21 -7.37 -18.94
CA PHE A 25 -12.96 -8.41 -19.63
C PHE A 25 -13.19 -7.98 -21.08
N VAL A 26 -12.09 -8.01 -21.84
CA VAL A 26 -12.20 -8.41 -23.23
C VAL A 26 -11.96 -9.91 -23.22
N ALA A 27 -13.04 -10.69 -23.24
CA ALA A 27 -12.98 -12.11 -23.58
C ALA A 27 -12.08 -12.26 -24.82
N GLN A 28 -10.88 -12.79 -24.63
CA GLN A 28 -9.96 -13.04 -25.73
C GLN A 28 -10.52 -14.20 -26.52
N ASN A 29 -11.29 -13.89 -27.56
CA ASN A 29 -11.71 -14.81 -28.62
C ASN A 29 -10.58 -15.81 -28.99
N PRO A 30 -10.65 -17.08 -28.56
CA PRO A 30 -9.69 -18.07 -29.00
C PRO A 30 -10.19 -18.65 -30.32
N SER A 31 -9.54 -18.21 -31.41
CA SER A 31 -9.29 -19.01 -32.62
C SER A 31 -10.37 -20.05 -33.02
N ASN A 32 -11.30 -19.58 -33.85
CA ASN A 32 -12.12 -20.31 -34.83
C ASN A 32 -11.65 -21.76 -35.14
N THR A 33 -12.20 -22.74 -34.43
CA THR A 33 -12.05 -24.17 -34.78
C THR A 33 -13.38 -24.76 -35.22
N PHE A 34 -13.58 -24.81 -36.53
CA PHE A 34 -14.54 -25.70 -37.18
C PHE A 34 -14.24 -27.16 -36.79
N TYR A 35 -15.13 -27.80 -36.02
CA TYR A 35 -15.10 -29.25 -35.81
C TYR A 35 -15.86 -29.95 -36.95
N PRO A 36 -15.21 -30.73 -37.84
CA PRO A 36 -15.93 -31.51 -38.83
C PRO A 36 -16.30 -32.86 -38.22
N ILE A 37 -17.55 -33.00 -37.76
CA ILE A 37 -18.17 -34.31 -37.58
C ILE A 37 -19.07 -34.63 -38.78
N GLY A 38 -18.88 -35.83 -39.33
CA GLY A 38 -19.53 -36.26 -40.56
C GLY A 38 -21.06 -36.33 -40.45
N ALA A 39 -21.70 -36.00 -41.57
CA ALA A 39 -23.14 -36.12 -41.87
C ALA A 39 -24.06 -35.01 -41.30
N GLY A 40 -23.96 -33.82 -41.89
CA GLY A 40 -25.16 -33.09 -42.33
C GLY A 40 -25.88 -32.14 -41.37
N GLN A 41 -25.34 -31.87 -40.19
CA GLN A 41 -25.77 -30.74 -39.35
C GLN A 41 -24.53 -29.96 -38.93
N THR A 42 -24.41 -28.71 -39.39
CA THR A 42 -23.56 -27.72 -38.74
C THR A 42 -24.29 -27.34 -37.46
N LEU A 43 -23.73 -27.69 -36.31
CA LEU A 43 -24.18 -27.12 -35.05
C LEU A 43 -23.84 -25.63 -35.12
N VAL A 44 -24.86 -24.80 -35.03
CA VAL A 44 -24.69 -23.35 -35.01
C VAL A 44 -24.30 -22.99 -33.58
N ASP A 45 -23.33 -22.10 -33.49
CA ASP A 45 -22.77 -21.50 -32.28
C ASP A 45 -22.59 -20.03 -32.67
N THR A 46 -23.58 -19.23 -32.29
CA THR A 46 -23.79 -17.88 -32.87
C THR A 46 -22.85 -16.84 -32.26
N ASP A 47 -22.52 -16.94 -30.97
CA ASP A 47 -21.60 -16.04 -30.27
C ASP A 47 -20.19 -16.63 -30.07
N SER A 48 -19.96 -17.89 -30.43
CA SER A 48 -18.64 -18.55 -30.44
C SER A 48 -18.04 -18.76 -29.05
N ASP A 49 -18.88 -18.98 -28.04
CA ASP A 49 -18.48 -19.29 -26.66
C ASP A 49 -18.11 -20.78 -26.45
N GLY A 50 -18.48 -21.64 -27.42
CA GLY A 50 -18.22 -23.08 -27.40
C GLY A 50 -19.42 -23.95 -26.98
N LEU A 51 -20.58 -23.36 -26.76
CA LEU A 51 -21.88 -24.03 -26.74
C LEU A 51 -22.56 -23.94 -28.11
N THR A 52 -23.61 -24.72 -28.31
CA THR A 52 -24.38 -24.65 -29.55
C THR A 52 -25.69 -23.95 -29.26
N ASP A 53 -26.24 -23.17 -30.21
CA ASP A 53 -27.52 -22.47 -30.04
C ASP A 53 -28.63 -23.42 -29.53
N SER A 54 -28.57 -24.70 -29.91
CA SER A 54 -29.50 -25.71 -29.42
C SER A 54 -29.26 -26.11 -27.96
N ASP A 55 -28.00 -26.29 -27.54
CA ASP A 55 -27.68 -26.66 -26.16
C ASP A 55 -28.01 -25.50 -25.21
N GLU A 56 -27.69 -24.27 -25.62
CA GLU A 56 -28.03 -23.05 -24.88
C GLU A 56 -29.54 -22.93 -24.68
N VAL A 57 -30.34 -23.01 -25.75
CA VAL A 57 -31.80 -22.86 -25.63
C VAL A 57 -32.46 -24.07 -24.93
N ASP A 58 -32.05 -25.30 -25.25
CA ASP A 58 -32.76 -26.50 -24.79
C ASP A 58 -32.28 -27.02 -23.43
N ILE A 59 -30.99 -26.86 -23.10
CA ILE A 59 -30.35 -27.44 -21.91
C ILE A 59 -30.04 -26.36 -20.88
N TYR A 60 -29.22 -25.37 -21.21
CA TYR A 60 -28.62 -24.43 -20.25
C TYR A 60 -29.46 -23.18 -20.00
N LYS A 61 -30.41 -22.88 -20.88
CA LYS A 61 -31.33 -21.72 -20.83
C LYS A 61 -30.66 -20.36 -20.96
N THR A 62 -29.46 -20.33 -21.54
CA THR A 62 -28.69 -19.14 -21.88
C THR A 62 -29.15 -18.47 -23.19
N ASP A 63 -28.66 -17.26 -23.51
CA ASP A 63 -28.95 -16.55 -24.77
C ASP A 63 -27.89 -16.86 -25.85
N PRO A 64 -28.24 -17.54 -26.96
CA PRO A 64 -27.30 -17.89 -28.04
C PRO A 64 -26.59 -16.76 -28.76
N ASN A 65 -26.86 -15.51 -28.40
CA ASN A 65 -26.25 -14.33 -29.01
C ASN A 65 -25.31 -13.60 -28.03
N LEU A 66 -25.18 -14.10 -26.80
CA LEU A 66 -24.39 -13.53 -25.73
C LEU A 66 -23.47 -14.63 -25.20
N ALA A 67 -22.17 -14.49 -25.48
CA ALA A 67 -21.21 -15.46 -24.98
C ALA A 67 -21.16 -15.54 -23.44
N ASP A 68 -21.68 -14.53 -22.74
CA ASP A 68 -21.73 -14.41 -21.29
C ASP A 68 -23.13 -13.88 -20.94
N THR A 69 -24.01 -14.79 -20.51
CA THR A 69 -25.45 -14.55 -20.36
C THR A 69 -25.79 -13.74 -19.12
N ASP A 70 -25.12 -13.97 -17.99
CA ASP A 70 -25.36 -13.27 -16.73
C ASP A 70 -24.40 -12.09 -16.48
N SER A 71 -23.44 -11.89 -17.38
CA SER A 71 -22.53 -10.74 -17.43
C SER A 71 -21.56 -10.67 -16.25
N ASP A 72 -21.11 -11.82 -15.77
CA ASP A 72 -20.17 -11.95 -14.65
C ASP A 72 -18.69 -11.95 -15.11
N GLY A 73 -18.46 -12.03 -16.44
CA GLY A 73 -17.15 -12.04 -17.09
C GLY A 73 -16.69 -13.42 -17.56
N LEU A 74 -17.33 -14.49 -17.10
CA LEU A 74 -17.11 -15.86 -17.55
C LEU A 74 -18.09 -16.18 -18.69
N ASN A 75 -17.63 -16.84 -19.75
CA ASN A 75 -18.55 -17.21 -20.83
C ASN A 75 -19.28 -18.52 -20.53
N ASP A 76 -20.52 -18.64 -20.99
CA ASP A 76 -21.41 -19.77 -20.71
C ASP A 76 -20.74 -21.11 -21.04
N GLY A 77 -20.00 -21.15 -22.16
CA GLY A 77 -19.19 -22.28 -22.57
C GLY A 77 -18.07 -22.65 -21.59
N GLU A 78 -17.33 -21.70 -21.02
CA GLU A 78 -16.30 -21.93 -20.00
C GLU A 78 -16.92 -22.40 -18.69
N GLU A 79 -18.00 -21.79 -18.26
CA GLU A 79 -18.78 -22.19 -17.09
C GLU A 79 -19.20 -23.64 -17.19
N VAL A 80 -19.94 -23.98 -18.26
CA VAL A 80 -20.45 -25.33 -18.46
C VAL A 80 -19.32 -26.35 -18.65
N ASN A 81 -18.29 -26.04 -19.46
CA ASN A 81 -17.31 -27.03 -19.87
C ASN A 81 -16.15 -27.19 -18.90
N LYS A 82 -15.75 -26.13 -18.20
CA LYS A 82 -14.54 -26.09 -17.38
C LYS A 82 -14.83 -25.89 -15.90
N TYR A 83 -15.49 -24.81 -15.51
CA TYR A 83 -15.61 -24.40 -14.10
C TYR A 83 -16.78 -25.05 -13.36
N LYS A 84 -17.82 -25.47 -14.10
CA LYS A 84 -19.04 -26.14 -13.61
C LYS A 84 -19.93 -25.23 -12.76
N THR A 85 -19.85 -23.93 -12.99
CA THR A 85 -20.76 -22.88 -12.50
C THR A 85 -22.09 -22.88 -13.28
N ASP A 86 -23.07 -22.10 -12.83
CA ASP A 86 -24.36 -21.92 -13.52
C ASP A 86 -24.32 -20.68 -14.41
N PRO A 87 -24.39 -20.81 -15.76
CA PRO A 87 -24.25 -19.69 -16.70
C PRO A 87 -25.44 -18.70 -16.74
N ASN A 88 -26.27 -18.71 -15.70
CA ASN A 88 -27.35 -17.76 -15.51
C ASN A 88 -27.35 -17.18 -14.08
N ASP A 89 -26.34 -17.51 -13.27
CA ASP A 89 -26.16 -17.07 -11.90
C ASP A 89 -24.75 -16.52 -11.75
N PRO A 90 -24.58 -15.18 -11.70
CA PRO A 90 -23.25 -14.57 -11.74
C PRO A 90 -22.40 -14.87 -10.49
N ASP A 91 -22.96 -15.49 -9.46
CA ASP A 91 -22.33 -15.87 -8.18
C ASP A 91 -22.90 -17.24 -7.77
N THR A 92 -22.28 -18.31 -8.26
CA THR A 92 -22.82 -19.68 -8.18
C THR A 92 -22.90 -20.19 -6.73
N ASP A 93 -21.96 -19.80 -5.86
CA ASP A 93 -21.89 -20.30 -4.49
C ASP A 93 -22.43 -19.33 -3.42
N ASN A 94 -22.81 -18.13 -3.85
CA ASN A 94 -23.48 -17.08 -3.08
C ASN A 94 -22.63 -16.51 -1.94
N ASP A 95 -21.33 -16.33 -2.18
CA ASP A 95 -20.40 -15.69 -1.24
C ASP A 95 -20.31 -14.16 -1.40
N GLY A 96 -20.82 -13.63 -2.53
CA GLY A 96 -20.84 -12.21 -2.87
C GLY A 96 -19.87 -11.81 -3.99
N LEU A 97 -18.90 -12.66 -4.34
CA LEU A 97 -18.03 -12.49 -5.50
C LEU A 97 -18.68 -13.14 -6.72
N SER A 98 -18.44 -12.57 -7.89
CA SER A 98 -18.90 -13.21 -9.12
C SER A 98 -17.94 -14.30 -9.57
N ASP A 99 -18.43 -15.36 -10.21
CA ASP A 99 -17.60 -16.51 -10.63
C ASP A 99 -16.43 -16.06 -11.52
N GLY A 100 -16.66 -15.08 -12.40
CA GLY A 100 -15.64 -14.45 -13.22
C GLY A 100 -14.51 -13.76 -12.43
N ILE A 101 -14.82 -13.08 -11.32
CA ILE A 101 -13.82 -12.43 -10.45
C ILE A 101 -13.01 -13.50 -9.73
N GLU A 102 -13.67 -14.48 -9.12
CA GLU A 102 -13.02 -15.57 -8.42
C GLU A 102 -12.03 -16.30 -9.34
N VAL A 103 -12.45 -16.61 -10.57
CA VAL A 103 -11.62 -17.35 -11.53
C VAL A 103 -10.45 -16.54 -12.08
N PHE A 104 -10.68 -15.30 -12.49
CA PHE A 104 -9.72 -14.55 -13.28
C PHE A 104 -8.91 -13.52 -12.50
N VAL A 105 -9.40 -13.07 -11.34
CA VAL A 105 -8.74 -12.07 -10.50
C VAL A 105 -8.11 -12.73 -9.28
N LEU A 106 -8.91 -13.43 -8.47
CA LEU A 106 -8.48 -13.95 -7.16
C LEU A 106 -7.95 -15.39 -7.22
N ASN A 107 -8.22 -16.11 -8.31
CA ASN A 107 -7.88 -17.53 -8.49
C ASN A 107 -8.44 -18.42 -7.36
N LEU A 108 -9.72 -18.21 -7.06
CA LEU A 108 -10.54 -18.95 -6.10
C LEU A 108 -11.40 -20.02 -6.82
N ASP A 109 -12.11 -20.83 -6.05
CA ASP A 109 -12.99 -21.89 -6.56
C ASP A 109 -14.46 -21.43 -6.49
N PRO A 110 -15.10 -21.03 -7.62
CA PRO A 110 -16.44 -20.41 -7.68
C PRO A 110 -17.61 -21.36 -7.33
N LEU A 111 -17.29 -22.50 -6.73
CA LEU A 111 -18.23 -23.49 -6.23
C LEU A 111 -18.13 -23.65 -4.72
N LYS A 112 -17.28 -22.86 -4.06
CA LYS A 112 -17.02 -22.89 -2.63
C LYS A 112 -16.97 -21.47 -2.07
N ILE A 113 -18.00 -21.18 -1.28
CA ILE A 113 -18.09 -19.99 -0.41
C ILE A 113 -16.85 -19.68 0.44
N ASP A 114 -15.99 -20.68 0.67
CA ASP A 114 -14.74 -20.62 1.43
C ASP A 114 -13.79 -21.64 0.77
N THR A 115 -12.91 -21.14 -0.11
CA THR A 115 -12.05 -21.94 -0.98
C THR A 115 -11.02 -22.73 -0.19
N ASP A 116 -10.45 -22.12 0.86
CA ASP A 116 -9.33 -22.66 1.62
C ASP A 116 -9.73 -23.37 2.92
N ALA A 117 -11.00 -23.24 3.31
CA ALA A 117 -11.66 -23.81 4.48
C ALA A 117 -11.12 -23.30 5.82
N ASP A 118 -10.68 -22.04 5.90
CA ASP A 118 -10.23 -21.41 7.14
C ASP A 118 -11.36 -20.86 8.03
N GLY A 119 -12.57 -20.73 7.46
CA GLY A 119 -13.79 -20.27 8.12
C GLY A 119 -14.16 -18.82 7.86
N VAL A 120 -13.45 -18.11 6.99
CA VAL A 120 -13.85 -16.84 6.36
C VAL A 120 -14.35 -17.14 4.95
N ASN A 121 -15.40 -16.45 4.51
CA ASN A 121 -15.87 -16.63 3.14
C ASN A 121 -14.98 -15.84 2.18
N ASP A 122 -14.80 -16.30 0.95
CA ASP A 122 -13.90 -15.72 -0.06
C ASP A 122 -14.17 -14.22 -0.30
N GLY A 123 -15.44 -13.78 -0.37
CA GLY A 123 -15.81 -12.36 -0.42
C GLY A 123 -15.54 -11.53 0.84
N ASP A 124 -15.48 -12.18 2.01
CA ASP A 124 -15.16 -11.53 3.29
C ASP A 124 -13.64 -11.55 3.60
N GLU A 125 -12.83 -12.21 2.77
CA GLU A 125 -11.37 -12.16 2.86
C GLU A 125 -10.81 -10.79 2.44
N ASP A 126 -9.58 -10.50 2.86
CA ASP A 126 -8.82 -9.30 2.51
C ASP A 126 -7.51 -9.78 1.85
N PHE A 127 -7.55 -9.96 0.52
CA PHE A 127 -6.54 -10.71 -0.20
C PHE A 127 -5.19 -9.98 -0.29
N ASP A 128 -5.19 -8.65 -0.36
CA ASP A 128 -3.97 -7.85 -0.39
C ASP A 128 -3.59 -7.20 0.95
N SER A 129 -4.41 -7.43 1.99
CA SER A 129 -4.17 -7.04 3.38
C SER A 129 -4.14 -5.53 3.61
N ASP A 130 -5.00 -4.80 2.90
CA ASP A 130 -5.10 -3.34 2.97
C ASP A 130 -6.17 -2.84 3.95
N GLY A 131 -7.01 -3.75 4.45
CA GLY A 131 -8.08 -3.49 5.41
C GLY A 131 -9.49 -3.43 4.84
N LEU A 132 -9.69 -3.58 3.53
CA LEU A 132 -10.98 -3.79 2.89
C LEU A 132 -11.18 -5.28 2.56
N THR A 133 -12.43 -5.74 2.54
CA THR A 133 -12.69 -7.10 2.02
C THR A 133 -12.75 -7.10 0.50
N ASN A 134 -12.44 -8.25 -0.12
CA ASN A 134 -12.56 -8.48 -1.56
C ASN A 134 -13.91 -8.00 -2.10
N LEU A 135 -15.00 -8.28 -1.38
CA LEU A 135 -16.36 -7.83 -1.72
C LEU A 135 -16.52 -6.31 -1.64
N GLU A 136 -16.00 -5.68 -0.58
CA GLU A 136 -16.07 -4.22 -0.42
C GLU A 136 -15.34 -3.51 -1.56
N GLU A 137 -14.16 -4.00 -1.91
CA GLU A 137 -13.37 -3.47 -3.01
C GLU A 137 -14.10 -3.58 -4.35
N VAL A 138 -14.59 -4.75 -4.72
CA VAL A 138 -15.19 -4.95 -6.05
C VAL A 138 -16.58 -4.33 -6.19
N VAL A 139 -17.39 -4.28 -5.11
CA VAL A 139 -18.78 -3.80 -5.17
C VAL A 139 -18.96 -2.36 -4.70
N THR A 140 -18.21 -1.94 -3.68
CA THR A 140 -18.41 -0.62 -3.04
C THR A 140 -17.45 0.41 -3.61
N TYR A 141 -16.15 0.10 -3.63
CA TYR A 141 -15.11 1.07 -3.98
C TYR A 141 -14.68 0.98 -5.45
N ASN A 142 -14.90 -0.16 -6.10
CA ASN A 142 -14.40 -0.50 -7.44
C ASN A 142 -12.86 -0.45 -7.53
N THR A 143 -12.19 -0.76 -6.42
CA THR A 143 -10.74 -0.92 -6.32
C THR A 143 -10.33 -2.35 -6.70
N ASN A 144 -9.03 -2.62 -6.69
CA ASN A 144 -8.49 -3.89 -7.16
C ASN A 144 -8.06 -4.80 -5.99
N PRO A 145 -8.76 -5.92 -5.70
CA PRO A 145 -8.57 -6.74 -4.50
C PRO A 145 -7.32 -7.60 -4.50
N VAL A 146 -6.37 -7.32 -5.40
CA VAL A 146 -5.05 -7.95 -5.42
C VAL A 146 -3.94 -6.91 -5.34
N LEU A 147 -4.29 -5.65 -5.17
CA LEU A 147 -3.40 -4.51 -5.20
C LEU A 147 -3.89 -3.50 -4.16
N ALA A 148 -3.22 -3.52 -3.01
CA ALA A 148 -3.55 -2.66 -1.88
C ALA A 148 -3.59 -1.16 -2.19
N ASP A 149 -2.99 -0.68 -3.28
CA ASP A 149 -2.92 0.73 -3.68
C ASP A 149 -3.33 0.80 -5.16
N THR A 150 -4.62 1.05 -5.43
CA THR A 150 -5.20 0.92 -6.77
C THR A 150 -4.70 1.99 -7.73
N ASP A 151 -4.51 3.22 -7.27
CA ASP A 151 -4.14 4.36 -8.11
C ASP A 151 -2.64 4.70 -8.11
N LEU A 152 -1.86 4.05 -7.25
CA LEU A 152 -0.41 4.07 -7.13
C LEU A 152 0.14 5.40 -6.60
N ASP A 153 -0.57 6.04 -5.67
CA ASP A 153 -0.16 7.28 -5.03
C ASP A 153 0.69 7.10 -3.76
N GLY A 154 0.72 5.88 -3.21
CA GLY A 154 1.48 5.52 -2.02
C GLY A 154 0.64 5.28 -0.75
N LEU A 155 -0.67 5.49 -0.81
CA LEU A 155 -1.63 5.08 0.21
C LEU A 155 -2.34 3.81 -0.22
N SER A 156 -2.81 3.02 0.74
CA SER A 156 -3.61 1.85 0.42
C SER A 156 -5.09 2.21 0.34
N ASP A 157 -5.88 1.51 -0.48
CA ASP A 157 -7.29 1.81 -0.72
C ASP A 157 -8.06 1.83 0.61
N GLY A 158 -7.77 0.86 1.49
CA GLY A 158 -8.29 0.82 2.85
C GLY A 158 -7.90 2.02 3.73
N ILE A 159 -6.68 2.56 3.63
CA ILE A 159 -6.25 3.74 4.39
C ILE A 159 -7.00 4.98 3.88
N GLU A 160 -7.07 5.16 2.57
CA GLU A 160 -7.75 6.27 1.93
C GLU A 160 -9.22 6.34 2.34
N VAL A 161 -9.91 5.21 2.29
CA VAL A 161 -11.34 5.13 2.62
C VAL A 161 -11.62 5.20 4.12
N VAL A 162 -10.88 4.44 4.93
CA VAL A 162 -11.25 4.23 6.34
C VAL A 162 -10.72 5.34 7.24
N ILE A 163 -9.55 5.90 6.91
CA ILE A 163 -8.87 6.90 7.74
C ILE A 163 -9.03 8.29 7.15
N LEU A 164 -8.67 8.47 5.87
CA LEU A 164 -8.47 9.79 5.28
C LEU A 164 -9.73 10.37 4.59
N ASP A 165 -10.73 9.54 4.29
CA ASP A 165 -11.95 9.92 3.53
C ASP A 165 -11.61 10.44 2.12
N LEU A 166 -10.68 9.77 1.45
CA LEU A 166 -10.20 10.05 0.09
C LEU A 166 -10.82 9.10 -0.96
N ASP A 167 -10.59 9.38 -2.24
CA ASP A 167 -11.07 8.57 -3.37
C ASP A 167 -9.94 7.64 -3.88
N PRO A 168 -9.97 6.32 -3.55
CA PRO A 168 -8.87 5.37 -3.84
C PRO A 168 -8.65 5.05 -5.34
N LEU A 169 -9.36 5.78 -6.21
CA LEU A 169 -9.22 5.70 -7.65
C LEU A 169 -8.54 6.95 -8.23
N LYS A 170 -8.12 7.89 -7.38
CA LYS A 170 -7.55 9.18 -7.77
C LYS A 170 -6.30 9.50 -6.96
N ILE A 171 -5.18 9.46 -7.67
CA ILE A 171 -3.86 9.90 -7.19
C ILE A 171 -3.83 11.30 -6.52
N ASP A 172 -4.84 12.13 -6.76
CA ASP A 172 -5.02 13.48 -6.22
C ASP A 172 -6.55 13.71 -6.12
N SER A 173 -7.11 13.42 -4.95
CA SER A 173 -8.55 13.42 -4.69
C SER A 173 -9.16 14.81 -4.80
N ASP A 174 -8.46 15.83 -4.33
CA ASP A 174 -8.98 17.20 -4.22
C ASP A 174 -8.58 18.12 -5.39
N ASN A 175 -7.66 17.65 -6.24
CA ASN A 175 -7.12 18.28 -7.43
C ASN A 175 -6.34 19.57 -7.15
N ASP A 176 -5.64 19.65 -6.01
CA ASP A 176 -4.78 20.78 -5.68
C ASP A 176 -3.37 20.70 -6.31
N GLY A 177 -3.00 19.52 -6.83
CA GLY A 177 -1.74 19.24 -7.50
C GLY A 177 -0.67 18.59 -6.63
N ILE A 178 -1.00 18.18 -5.41
CA ILE A 178 -0.25 17.26 -4.56
C ILE A 178 -0.97 15.90 -4.60
N ASN A 179 -0.22 14.81 -4.64
CA ASN A 179 -0.85 13.49 -4.58
C ASN A 179 -1.26 13.18 -3.13
N ASP A 180 -2.32 12.41 -2.90
CA ASP A 180 -2.86 12.23 -1.55
C ASP A 180 -1.84 11.61 -0.58
N GLY A 181 -1.02 10.66 -1.05
CA GLY A 181 0.10 10.11 -0.29
C GLY A 181 1.22 11.11 0.03
N ASP A 182 1.43 12.13 -0.80
CA ASP A 182 2.43 13.19 -0.60
C ASP A 182 1.89 14.37 0.25
N GLU A 183 0.60 14.37 0.60
CA GLU A 183 0.00 15.39 1.47
C GLU A 183 0.46 15.27 2.92
N ASP A 184 0.32 16.35 3.69
CA ASP A 184 0.63 16.45 5.13
C ASP A 184 -0.63 16.95 5.83
N SER A 185 -1.54 16.01 6.13
CA SER A 185 -2.93 16.33 6.49
C SER A 185 -3.06 17.02 7.85
N ASP A 186 -2.14 16.75 8.77
CA ASP A 186 -2.13 17.34 10.11
C ASP A 186 -1.06 18.43 10.32
N SER A 187 -0.24 18.68 9.30
CA SER A 187 0.78 19.73 9.25
C SER A 187 1.90 19.56 10.27
N ASP A 188 2.31 18.33 10.56
CA ASP A 188 3.39 18.02 11.49
C ASP A 188 4.77 17.90 10.82
N GLY A 189 4.80 17.86 9.48
CA GLY A 189 6.00 17.80 8.65
C GLY A 189 6.33 16.41 8.09
N LEU A 190 5.49 15.40 8.32
CA LEU A 190 5.52 14.10 7.64
C LEU A 190 4.45 14.06 6.54
N THR A 191 4.66 13.21 5.53
CA THR A 191 3.63 12.95 4.52
C THR A 191 2.73 11.82 4.98
N ASN A 192 1.46 11.82 4.54
CA ASN A 192 0.49 10.77 4.84
C ASN A 192 1.09 9.38 4.55
N ALA A 193 1.78 9.22 3.41
CA ALA A 193 2.43 7.97 3.03
C ALA A 193 3.62 7.61 3.94
N ASP A 194 4.46 8.56 4.34
CA ASP A 194 5.57 8.29 5.27
C ASP A 194 5.05 7.86 6.65
N GLU A 195 4.00 8.52 7.12
CA GLU A 195 3.37 8.19 8.40
C GLU A 195 2.82 6.78 8.42
N VAL A 196 2.08 6.35 7.40
CA VAL A 196 1.52 4.98 7.39
C VAL A 196 2.56 3.92 7.05
N ASN A 197 3.45 4.17 6.08
CA ASN A 197 4.35 3.14 5.54
C ASN A 197 5.69 3.02 6.27
N ILE A 198 6.16 4.09 6.92
CA ILE A 198 7.48 4.14 7.56
C ILE A 198 7.37 4.19 9.08
N TYR A 199 6.57 5.12 9.61
CA TYR A 199 6.52 5.39 11.05
C TYR A 199 5.38 4.65 11.76
N GLY A 200 4.32 4.31 11.02
CA GLY A 200 3.08 3.73 11.55
C GLY A 200 2.32 4.67 12.48
N THR A 201 2.44 5.98 12.27
CA THR A 201 1.69 7.04 12.95
C THR A 201 0.33 7.26 12.26
N ASN A 202 -0.49 8.17 12.79
CA ASN A 202 -1.81 8.47 12.24
C ASN A 202 -1.76 9.80 11.47
N PRO A 203 -1.99 9.79 10.14
CA PRO A 203 -1.89 10.99 9.31
C PRO A 203 -2.81 12.17 9.65
N LEU A 204 -3.79 11.95 10.53
CA LEU A 204 -4.72 12.98 10.97
C LEU A 204 -4.38 13.53 12.36
N LEU A 205 -3.31 13.05 12.99
CA LEU A 205 -2.95 13.37 14.37
C LEU A 205 -1.46 13.71 14.46
N ALA A 206 -1.19 15.01 14.53
CA ALA A 206 0.18 15.51 14.60
C ALA A 206 0.99 14.98 15.80
N ASP A 207 0.35 14.38 16.81
CA ASP A 207 0.94 13.73 18.00
C ASP A 207 0.16 12.41 18.21
N SER A 208 0.70 11.32 17.67
CA SER A 208 0.02 10.02 17.60
C SER A 208 -0.09 9.34 18.95
N ASP A 209 0.90 9.49 19.84
CA ASP A 209 0.93 8.82 21.14
C ASP A 209 0.43 9.69 22.31
N ASN A 210 0.15 10.97 22.04
CA ASN A 210 -0.40 11.97 22.93
C ASN A 210 0.51 12.32 24.12
N ASP A 211 1.83 12.36 23.93
CA ASP A 211 2.78 12.79 24.95
C ASP A 211 3.14 14.28 24.90
N GLY A 212 2.72 14.98 23.84
CA GLY A 212 2.91 16.40 23.64
C GLY A 212 4.04 16.77 22.67
N PHE A 213 4.70 15.80 22.05
CA PHE A 213 5.59 16.01 20.92
C PHE A 213 4.90 15.61 19.61
N ASN A 214 5.18 16.35 18.54
CA ASN A 214 4.62 16.00 17.24
C ASN A 214 5.44 14.86 16.61
N ASP A 215 4.80 13.99 15.84
CA ASP A 215 5.45 12.83 15.25
C ASP A 215 6.63 13.25 14.36
N GLY A 216 6.44 14.25 13.50
CA GLY A 216 7.49 14.83 12.66
C GLY A 216 8.66 15.44 13.44
N VAL A 217 8.42 15.97 14.65
CA VAL A 217 9.50 16.48 15.53
C VAL A 217 10.31 15.32 16.11
N GLU A 218 9.64 14.26 16.55
CA GLU A 218 10.28 13.09 17.10
C GLU A 218 11.10 12.34 16.04
N VAL A 219 10.54 12.16 14.86
CA VAL A 219 11.23 11.57 13.71
C VAL A 219 12.48 12.39 13.35
N ALA A 220 12.37 13.72 13.30
CA ALA A 220 13.52 14.59 13.03
C ALA A 220 14.61 14.49 14.11
N ALA A 221 14.21 14.25 15.36
CA ALA A 221 15.11 14.01 16.50
C ALA A 221 15.56 12.53 16.61
N GLY A 222 15.08 11.63 15.76
CA GLY A 222 15.39 10.20 15.82
C GLY A 222 14.83 9.49 17.05
N THR A 223 13.80 10.04 17.70
CA THR A 223 13.01 9.37 18.75
C THR A 223 11.81 8.63 18.14
N ASP A 224 11.12 7.82 18.94
CA ASP A 224 10.00 6.98 18.49
C ASP A 224 8.66 7.73 18.66
N PRO A 225 7.98 8.14 17.55
CA PRO A 225 6.73 8.93 17.59
C PRO A 225 5.50 8.15 18.07
N LYS A 226 5.67 6.87 18.42
CA LYS A 226 4.58 6.01 18.93
C LYS A 226 4.76 5.67 20.39
N SER A 227 5.81 6.19 21.01
CA SER A 227 6.18 5.91 22.38
C SER A 227 5.98 7.14 23.25
N ASN A 228 4.92 7.15 24.06
CA ASN A 228 4.64 8.28 24.97
C ASN A 228 5.64 8.47 26.13
N THR A 229 6.80 7.81 26.03
CA THR A 229 7.95 7.92 26.90
C THR A 229 9.21 8.39 26.15
N SER A 230 9.13 8.53 24.83
CA SER A 230 10.09 9.31 24.04
C SER A 230 10.14 10.73 24.56
N ASN A 231 11.27 11.39 24.36
CA ASN A 231 11.37 12.81 24.58
C ASN A 231 12.49 13.35 23.68
N PRO A 232 12.16 14.02 22.58
CA PRO A 232 13.16 14.59 21.66
C PRO A 232 13.95 15.75 22.28
N THR A 233 13.58 16.20 23.48
CA THR A 233 14.22 17.31 24.21
C THR A 233 14.87 16.88 25.52
N ALA A 234 15.07 15.58 25.74
CA ALA A 234 15.79 15.09 26.91
C ALA A 234 17.23 15.64 26.91
N ASP A 235 17.68 16.13 28.06
CA ASP A 235 19.05 16.56 28.36
C ASP A 235 19.38 15.96 29.74
N THR A 236 19.94 14.75 29.70
CA THR A 236 20.03 13.86 30.86
C THR A 236 21.10 14.30 31.87
N ASP A 237 22.19 14.91 31.41
CA ASP A 237 23.25 15.43 32.28
C ASP A 237 23.23 16.96 32.48
N SER A 238 22.28 17.65 31.83
CA SER A 238 22.00 19.08 31.99
C SER A 238 23.15 19.98 31.56
N ASP A 239 23.89 19.58 30.53
CA ASP A 239 25.04 20.31 30.01
C ASP A 239 24.67 21.32 28.91
N GLY A 240 23.42 21.26 28.42
CA GLY A 240 22.86 22.15 27.41
C GLY A 240 22.84 21.59 25.99
N LEU A 241 23.22 20.33 25.78
CA LEU A 241 22.90 19.53 24.61
C LEU A 241 21.79 18.54 24.96
N THR A 242 20.93 18.25 23.99
CA THR A 242 19.98 17.16 24.14
C THR A 242 20.67 15.81 23.93
N ASP A 243 20.16 14.75 24.57
CA ASP A 243 20.64 13.38 24.41
C ASP A 243 20.71 12.97 22.92
N VAL A 244 19.81 13.52 22.10
CA VAL A 244 19.79 13.38 20.64
C VAL A 244 20.96 14.09 19.98
N GLU A 245 21.18 15.38 20.25
CA GLU A 245 22.30 16.15 19.68
C GLU A 245 23.65 15.48 20.02
N GLU A 246 23.80 15.01 21.26
CA GLU A 246 24.99 14.30 21.71
C GLU A 246 25.20 13.00 20.95
N THR A 247 24.17 12.16 20.84
CA THR A 247 24.33 10.84 20.20
C THR A 247 24.36 10.90 18.67
N VAL A 248 23.67 11.86 18.05
CA VAL A 248 23.51 11.97 16.60
C VAL A 248 24.53 12.90 15.97
N GLU A 249 24.75 14.08 16.53
CA GLU A 249 25.60 15.13 15.94
C GLU A 249 27.03 15.11 16.49
N HIS A 250 27.17 15.11 17.82
CA HIS A 250 28.48 15.33 18.48
C HIS A 250 29.22 14.05 18.86
N LYS A 251 28.52 12.92 18.94
CA LYS A 251 29.04 11.61 19.36
C LYS A 251 29.60 11.59 20.79
N THR A 252 29.15 12.51 21.63
CA THR A 252 29.43 12.57 23.07
C THR A 252 28.53 11.59 23.84
N ASN A 253 28.74 11.49 25.15
CA ASN A 253 27.97 10.57 25.99
C ASN A 253 26.87 11.30 26.77
N PRO A 254 25.58 11.01 26.52
CA PRO A 254 24.46 11.76 27.08
C PRO A 254 24.18 11.54 28.57
N ASN A 255 25.16 11.02 29.30
CA ASN A 255 25.08 10.87 30.76
C ASN A 255 26.31 11.48 31.44
N VAL A 256 27.15 12.19 30.69
CA VAL A 256 28.44 12.72 31.13
C VAL A 256 28.62 14.09 30.49
N ALA A 257 28.37 15.14 31.28
CA ALA A 257 28.43 16.51 30.82
C ALA A 257 29.79 16.98 30.27
N ASP A 258 30.86 16.22 30.45
CA ASP A 258 32.24 16.53 30.03
C ASP A 258 32.85 15.19 29.60
N THR A 259 32.70 14.88 28.31
CA THR A 259 32.97 13.54 27.75
C THR A 259 34.46 13.21 27.71
N ASP A 260 35.32 14.20 27.48
CA ASP A 260 36.77 14.02 27.38
C ASP A 260 37.54 14.34 28.67
N GLU A 261 36.83 14.80 29.70
CA GLU A 261 37.29 15.08 31.05
C GLU A 261 38.31 16.24 31.13
N ASP A 262 38.21 17.24 30.25
CA ASP A 262 39.12 18.37 30.18
C ASP A 262 38.74 19.55 31.10
N GLY A 263 37.53 19.50 31.67
CA GLY A 263 36.99 20.50 32.59
C GLY A 263 36.05 21.53 31.96
N LEU A 264 35.73 21.41 30.67
CA LEU A 264 34.66 22.13 29.99
C LEU A 264 33.53 21.15 29.65
N ASN A 265 32.28 21.58 29.74
CA ASN A 265 31.16 20.70 29.41
C ASN A 265 30.88 20.69 27.91
N ASP A 266 30.48 19.54 27.37
CA ASP A 266 30.30 19.31 25.93
C ASP A 266 29.39 20.38 25.30
N GLY A 267 28.31 20.75 26.01
CA GLY A 267 27.43 21.84 25.60
C GLY A 267 28.04 23.23 25.56
N ASP A 268 28.96 23.60 26.46
CA ASP A 268 29.68 24.89 26.36
C ASP A 268 30.69 24.86 25.22
N GLU A 269 31.35 23.74 25.01
CA GLU A 269 32.28 23.54 23.89
C GLU A 269 31.57 23.74 22.56
N VAL A 270 30.48 23.02 22.33
CA VAL A 270 29.69 23.14 21.11
C VAL A 270 29.06 24.51 20.97
N ASN A 271 28.39 25.04 22.01
CA ASN A 271 27.55 26.22 21.85
C ASN A 271 28.32 27.53 21.93
N LYS A 272 29.36 27.60 22.77
CA LYS A 272 30.03 28.85 23.15
C LYS A 272 31.47 28.93 22.65
N HIS A 273 32.26 27.87 22.77
CA HIS A 273 33.70 27.91 22.49
C HIS A 273 34.06 27.43 21.07
N LYS A 274 33.21 26.60 20.46
CA LYS A 274 33.42 25.97 19.15
C LYS A 274 34.66 25.07 19.12
N THR A 275 34.93 24.39 20.24
CA THR A 275 35.93 23.32 20.41
C THR A 275 35.29 21.95 20.15
N ASP A 276 36.10 20.89 20.04
CA ASP A 276 35.62 19.51 19.81
C ASP A 276 35.44 18.78 21.14
N PRO A 277 34.20 18.44 21.56
CA PRO A 277 33.93 17.86 22.89
C PRO A 277 34.40 16.41 23.08
N LEU A 278 35.13 15.88 22.10
CA LEU A 278 35.78 14.56 22.17
C LEU A 278 37.29 14.66 22.33
N VAL A 279 37.84 15.87 22.33
CA VAL A 279 39.28 16.13 22.27
C VAL A 279 39.66 17.23 23.25
N ALA A 280 40.26 16.80 24.37
CA ALA A 280 40.69 17.67 25.47
C ALA A 280 41.74 18.75 25.12
N ASP A 281 42.16 18.90 23.87
CA ASP A 281 43.09 19.91 23.36
C ASP A 281 42.85 19.97 21.85
N THR A 282 41.80 20.71 21.45
CA THR A 282 41.29 20.76 20.08
C THR A 282 42.32 21.27 19.08
N ASP A 283 43.19 22.21 19.46
CA ASP A 283 44.16 22.83 18.57
C ASP A 283 45.58 22.27 18.67
N GLU A 284 45.78 21.29 19.55
CA GLU A 284 47.02 20.55 19.80
C GLU A 284 48.20 21.44 20.24
N ASP A 285 47.93 22.55 20.94
CA ASP A 285 48.98 23.46 21.41
C ASP A 285 49.61 23.05 22.77
N GLY A 286 48.98 22.09 23.45
CA GLY A 286 49.40 21.52 24.72
C GLY A 286 48.74 22.11 25.96
N LEU A 287 47.73 22.98 25.80
CA LEU A 287 46.77 23.37 26.82
C LEU A 287 45.41 22.72 26.50
N SER A 288 44.66 22.30 27.53
CA SER A 288 43.31 21.82 27.27
C SER A 288 42.35 22.98 27.02
N ASP A 289 41.30 22.74 26.23
CA ASP A 289 40.27 23.74 25.93
C ASP A 289 39.65 24.27 27.25
N GLY A 290 39.41 23.39 28.22
CA GLY A 290 39.01 23.73 29.58
C GLY A 290 40.02 24.60 30.34
N ASP A 291 41.33 24.39 30.21
CA ASP A 291 42.36 25.24 30.83
C ASP A 291 42.41 26.62 30.14
N GLU A 292 42.32 26.66 28.81
CA GLU A 292 42.28 27.90 28.04
C GLU A 292 41.12 28.80 28.48
N VAL A 293 39.93 28.23 28.59
CA VAL A 293 38.72 28.97 28.99
C VAL A 293 38.74 29.35 30.46
N ASN A 294 39.04 28.40 31.36
CA ASN A 294 38.84 28.59 32.80
C ASN A 294 40.03 29.27 33.51
N ILE A 295 41.24 29.16 32.97
CA ILE A 295 42.47 29.67 33.60
C ILE A 295 43.04 30.84 32.80
N TYR A 296 43.11 30.72 31.48
CA TYR A 296 43.82 31.68 30.63
C TYR A 296 42.91 32.71 29.95
N GLU A 297 41.59 32.47 29.92
CA GLU A 297 40.57 33.29 29.24
C GLU A 297 40.93 33.54 27.77
N THR A 298 41.48 32.53 27.09
CA THR A 298 41.94 32.62 25.68
C THR A 298 41.00 31.96 24.70
#